data_AF-A0A7R9BCJ9-F1
#
_entry.id   AF-A0A7R9BCJ9-F1
#
_cell.length_a   1.000
_cell.length_b   1.000
_cell.length_c   1.000
_cell.angle_alpha   90.00
_cell.angle_beta   90.00
_cell.angle_gamma   90.00
#
_symmetry.space_group_name_H-M   'P 1'
#
loop_
_entity.id
_entity.type
_entity.pdbx_description
1 polymer ?
#
loop_
_entity_poly.entity_id
_entity_poly.type
_entity_poly.pdbx_seq_one_letter_code
_entity_poly.pdbx_strand_id
1 'polypeptide(L)'
;MECPSYTIATATKTSTDDTVNNQKHPFRVSVEGNIGCGKSTFIKHFGQFPQVDSHLEPVELWRDVQGQNLLELLYKDIARWNFVFQNFVQLSRLNIQTRSTDKRVQMFERSLQNNR
;
A
#
# COMPACT_ATOMS: atom_id res chain seq x y z
N MET A 1 -7.40 6.09 -75.95
CA MET A 1 -6.44 5.01 -75.61
C MET A 1 -5.89 5.36 -74.24
N GLU A 2 -6.60 4.92 -73.20
CA GLU A 2 -6.29 5.22 -71.81
C GLU A 2 -5.35 4.15 -71.23
N CYS A 3 -4.29 4.59 -70.56
CA CYS A 3 -3.40 3.72 -69.80
C CYS A 3 -4.03 3.45 -68.41
N PRO A 4 -4.04 2.20 -67.91
CA PRO A 4 -4.53 1.93 -66.57
C PRO A 4 -3.50 2.40 -65.53
N SER A 5 -3.94 3.28 -64.64
CA SER A 5 -3.15 3.72 -63.48
C SER A 5 -3.27 2.67 -62.38
N TYR A 6 -2.18 2.02 -62.00
CA TYR A 6 -2.16 1.12 -60.85
C TYR A 6 -2.19 1.91 -59.55
N THR A 7 -3.23 1.74 -58.75
CA THR A 7 -3.31 2.27 -57.38
C THR A 7 -2.50 1.38 -56.43
N ILE A 8 -1.42 1.91 -55.84
CA ILE A 8 -0.73 1.26 -54.72
C ILE A 8 -1.61 1.43 -53.48
N ALA A 9 -2.20 0.35 -52.97
CA ALA A 9 -2.84 0.35 -51.66
C ALA A 9 -1.75 0.46 -50.58
N THR A 10 -1.56 1.64 -50.01
CA THR A 10 -0.80 1.83 -48.77
C THR A 10 -1.62 1.25 -47.62
N ALA A 11 -1.24 0.05 -47.16
CA ALA A 11 -1.74 -0.51 -45.92
C ALA A 11 -1.32 0.42 -44.76
N THR A 12 -2.22 1.29 -44.33
CA THR A 12 -2.13 1.92 -43.02
C THR A 12 -2.22 0.80 -42.01
N LYS A 13 -1.14 0.55 -41.26
CA LYS A 13 -1.21 -0.23 -40.02
C LYS A 13 -2.14 0.51 -39.07
N THR A 14 -3.42 0.17 -39.11
CA THR A 14 -4.33 0.43 -38.01
C THR A 14 -3.82 -0.47 -36.89
N SER A 15 -3.03 0.10 -36.00
CA SER A 15 -2.66 -0.53 -34.73
C SER A 15 -3.96 -0.76 -33.98
N THR A 16 -4.56 -1.93 -34.18
CA THR A 16 -5.68 -2.44 -33.41
C THR A 16 -5.17 -2.68 -32.00
N ASP A 17 -5.35 -1.66 -31.18
CA ASP A 17 -5.72 -1.71 -29.76
C ASP A 17 -5.32 -3.00 -29.03
N ASP A 18 -4.03 -3.14 -28.76
CA ASP A 18 -3.58 -3.95 -27.63
C ASP A 18 -3.98 -3.21 -26.36
N THR A 19 -5.21 -3.43 -25.88
CA THR A 19 -5.60 -3.09 -24.51
C THR A 19 -4.79 -3.94 -23.54
N VAL A 20 -3.51 -3.62 -23.38
CA VAL A 20 -2.69 -4.10 -22.28
C VAL A 20 -3.35 -3.54 -21.03
N ASN A 21 -4.01 -4.42 -20.28
CA ASN A 21 -4.56 -4.15 -18.96
C ASN A 21 -3.40 -3.72 -18.04
N ASN A 22 -3.04 -2.45 -18.13
CA ASN A 22 -1.96 -1.83 -17.36
C ASN A 22 -2.52 -1.61 -15.96
N GLN A 23 -2.60 -2.71 -15.20
CA GLN A 23 -2.86 -2.73 -13.77
C GLN A 23 -1.76 -1.88 -13.13
N LYS A 24 -2.02 -0.57 -12.99
CA LYS A 24 -1.08 0.37 -12.39
C LYS A 24 -0.96 0.01 -10.92
N HIS A 25 0.04 -0.81 -10.60
CA HIS A 25 0.37 -1.08 -9.21
C HIS A 25 0.86 0.22 -8.56
N PRO A 26 0.29 0.61 -7.41
CA PRO A 26 0.75 1.79 -6.70
C PRO A 26 2.20 1.60 -6.25
N PHE A 27 2.99 2.66 -6.29
CA PHE A 27 4.33 2.67 -5.71
C PHE A 27 4.23 2.65 -4.18
N ARG A 28 4.81 1.64 -3.53
CA ARG A 28 4.67 1.43 -2.08
C ARG A 28 5.93 1.87 -1.34
N VAL A 29 5.77 2.69 -0.32
CA VAL A 29 6.84 3.21 0.53
C VAL A 29 6.52 2.88 1.99
N SER A 30 7.45 2.25 2.70
CA SER A 30 7.35 2.07 4.15
C SER A 30 8.35 3.00 4.84
N VAL A 31 7.90 3.73 5.85
CA VAL A 31 8.74 4.63 6.64
C VAL A 31 9.11 3.96 7.95
N GLU A 32 10.41 3.78 8.16
CA GLU A 32 10.99 3.14 9.34
C GLU A 32 11.70 4.16 10.23
N GLY A 33 11.78 3.86 11.53
CA GLY A 33 12.43 4.72 12.51
C GLY A 33 11.96 4.46 13.94
N ASN A 34 12.76 4.89 14.92
CA ASN A 34 12.50 4.66 16.33
C ASN A 34 11.15 5.23 16.80
N ILE A 35 10.65 4.72 17.92
CA ILE A 35 9.46 5.27 18.58
C ILE A 35 9.77 6.73 18.95
N GLY A 36 8.85 7.65 18.63
CA GLY A 36 9.01 9.08 18.91
C GLY A 36 9.80 9.89 17.87
N CYS A 37 10.32 9.30 16.78
CA CYS A 37 11.11 10.04 15.78
C CYS A 37 10.27 10.83 14.75
N GLY A 38 8.95 10.93 14.92
CA GLY A 38 8.09 11.75 14.07
C GLY A 38 7.58 11.11 12.77
N LYS A 39 7.65 9.77 12.62
CA LYS A 39 7.16 9.04 11.42
C LYS A 39 5.71 9.39 11.06
N SER A 40 4.81 9.36 12.04
CA SER A 40 3.40 9.67 11.80
C SER A 40 3.20 11.10 11.30
N THR A 41 4.00 12.06 11.79
CA THR A 41 3.98 13.45 11.31
C THR A 41 4.46 13.53 9.86
N PHE A 42 5.56 12.84 9.53
CA PHE A 42 6.08 12.76 8.17
C PHE A 42 5.04 12.19 7.19
N ILE A 43 4.42 11.07 7.53
CA ILE A 43 3.41 10.43 6.66
C ILE A 43 2.16 11.30 6.50
N LYS A 44 1.69 11.94 7.58
CA LYS A 44 0.56 12.90 7.52
C LYS A 44 0.84 14.07 6.59
N HIS A 45 2.07 14.57 6.54
CA HIS A 45 2.45 15.65 5.64
C HIS A 45 2.26 15.25 4.17
N PHE A 46 2.72 14.05 3.77
CA PHE A 46 2.52 13.56 2.40
C PHE A 46 1.08 13.13 2.08
N GLY A 47 0.27 12.82 3.09
CA GLY A 47 -1.16 12.54 2.93
C GLY A 47 -1.98 13.73 2.40
N GLN A 48 -1.41 14.94 2.38
CA GLN A 48 -2.03 16.13 1.78
C GLN A 48 -2.07 16.08 0.25
N PHE A 49 -1.20 15.27 -0.38
CA PHE A 49 -1.18 15.13 -1.82
C PHE A 49 -2.27 14.13 -2.29
N PRO A 50 -3.11 14.49 -3.28
CA PRO A 50 -4.26 13.67 -3.68
C PRO A 50 -3.87 12.30 -4.25
N GLN A 51 -2.63 12.18 -4.73
CA GLN A 51 -2.06 10.98 -5.34
C GLN A 51 -1.36 10.05 -4.33
N VAL A 52 -1.34 10.42 -3.05
CA VAL A 52 -0.72 9.64 -1.96
C VAL A 52 -1.80 9.06 -1.06
N ASP A 53 -1.68 7.77 -0.77
CA ASP A 53 -2.45 7.07 0.22
C ASP A 53 -1.62 6.86 1.49
N SER A 54 -1.93 7.60 2.54
CA SER A 54 -1.16 7.57 3.78
C SER A 54 -1.81 6.64 4.81
N HIS A 55 -1.07 5.65 5.28
CA HIS A 55 -1.51 4.68 6.29
C HIS A 55 -0.59 4.74 7.50
N LEU A 56 -1.14 5.08 8.66
CA LEU A 56 -0.42 5.11 9.94
C LEU A 56 -0.50 3.75 10.63
N GLU A 57 0.32 3.55 11.67
CA GLU A 57 0.19 2.35 12.49
C GLU A 57 -1.19 2.31 13.16
N PRO A 58 -1.91 1.18 13.08
CA PRO A 58 -3.25 1.06 13.66
C PRO A 58 -3.15 0.80 15.18
N VAL A 59 -2.45 1.67 15.92
CA VAL A 59 -2.23 1.52 17.36
C VAL A 59 -3.57 1.42 18.11
N GLU A 60 -4.58 2.17 17.69
CA GLU A 60 -5.92 2.12 18.28
C GLU A 60 -6.57 0.73 18.11
N LEU A 61 -6.33 0.04 16.99
CA LEU A 61 -6.82 -1.33 16.79
C LEU A 61 -6.18 -2.31 17.77
N TRP A 62 -4.94 -2.05 18.22
CA TRP A 62 -4.25 -2.89 19.19
C TRP A 62 -4.69 -2.62 20.64
N ARG A 63 -5.28 -1.45 20.89
CA ARG A 63 -5.84 -1.06 22.20
C ARG A 63 -7.26 -1.57 22.41
N ASP A 64 -7.96 -1.91 21.34
CA ASP A 64 -9.31 -2.44 21.39
C ASP A 64 -9.51 -3.57 20.37
N VAL A 65 -9.25 -4.79 20.81
CA VAL A 65 -9.57 -6.02 20.10
C VAL A 65 -10.76 -6.66 20.78
N GLN A 66 -11.97 -6.36 20.31
CA GLN A 66 -13.23 -6.88 20.87
C GLN A 66 -13.38 -6.59 22.37
N GLY A 67 -13.02 -5.38 22.82
CA GLY A 67 -13.07 -4.96 24.21
C GLY A 67 -11.86 -5.37 25.05
N GLN A 68 -10.80 -5.91 24.44
CA GLN A 68 -9.54 -6.26 25.10
C GLN A 68 -8.40 -5.37 24.61
N ASN A 69 -7.62 -4.83 25.53
CA ASN A 69 -6.43 -4.04 25.21
C ASN A 69 -5.20 -4.95 25.12
N LEU A 70 -4.83 -5.32 23.89
CA LEU A 70 -3.74 -6.26 23.64
C LEU A 70 -2.37 -5.67 24.01
N LEU A 71 -2.20 -4.35 23.88
CA LEU A 71 -1.01 -3.63 24.35
C LEU A 71 -0.88 -3.73 25.87
N GLU A 72 -1.98 -3.57 26.61
CA GLU A 72 -1.97 -3.71 28.07
C GLU A 72 -1.66 -5.16 28.49
N LEU A 73 -2.23 -6.15 27.80
CA LEU A 73 -1.94 -7.57 28.04
C LEU A 73 -0.46 -7.90 27.79
N LEU A 74 0.13 -7.35 26.73
CA LEU A 74 1.56 -7.45 26.46
C LEU A 74 2.40 -6.92 27.64
N TYR A 75 2.09 -5.73 28.13
CA TYR A 75 2.84 -5.15 29.25
C TYR A 75 2.62 -5.88 30.58
N LYS A 76 1.47 -6.55 30.77
CA LYS A 76 1.19 -7.37 31.96
C LYS A 76 1.98 -8.66 31.98
N ASP A 77 2.06 -9.36 30.85
CA ASP A 77 2.79 -10.64 30.74
C ASP A 77 3.37 -10.79 29.33
N ILE A 78 4.60 -10.30 29.17
CA ILE A 78 5.31 -10.34 27.89
C ILE A 78 5.54 -11.78 27.44
N ALA A 79 5.88 -12.69 28.35
CA ALA A 79 6.21 -14.08 27.99
C ALA A 79 5.00 -14.80 27.35
N ARG A 80 3.79 -14.53 27.87
CA ARG A 80 2.55 -15.11 27.35
C ARG A 80 2.02 -14.39 26.11
N TRP A 81 2.02 -13.06 26.10
CA TRP A 81 1.30 -12.28 25.09
C TRP A 81 2.15 -11.79 23.92
N ASN A 82 3.49 -11.87 24.00
CA ASN A 82 4.37 -11.39 22.94
C ASN A 82 4.05 -12.04 21.58
N PHE A 83 3.93 -13.37 21.52
CA PHE A 83 3.62 -14.05 20.25
C PHE A 83 2.28 -13.60 19.66
N VAL A 84 1.23 -13.50 20.49
CA VAL A 84 -0.10 -13.10 20.06
C VAL A 84 -0.09 -11.66 19.57
N PHE A 85 0.54 -10.75 20.33
CA PHE A 85 0.66 -9.35 19.95
C PHE A 85 1.42 -9.18 18.64
N GLN A 86 2.59 -9.79 18.49
CA GLN A 86 3.38 -9.69 17.27
C GLN A 86 2.65 -10.25 16.04
N ASN A 87 1.95 -11.38 16.18
CA ASN A 87 1.13 -11.94 15.11
C ASN A 87 -0.04 -11.00 14.73
N PHE A 88 -0.70 -10.42 15.73
CA PHE A 88 -1.80 -9.47 15.49
C PHE A 88 -1.31 -8.19 14.79
N VAL A 89 -0.16 -7.65 15.20
CA VAL A 89 0.48 -6.51 14.53
C VAL A 89 0.76 -6.83 13.06
N GLN A 90 1.38 -7.98 12.77
CA GLN A 90 1.64 -8.42 11.39
C GLN A 90 0.35 -8.53 10.56
N LEU A 91 -0.68 -9.19 11.10
CA LEU A 91 -1.96 -9.36 10.43
C LEU A 91 -2.63 -8.01 10.14
N SER A 92 -2.61 -7.09 11.12
CA SER A 92 -3.20 -5.76 10.96
C SER A 92 -2.50 -4.94 9.86
N ARG A 93 -1.16 -5.00 9.80
CA ARG A 93 -0.37 -4.35 8.74
C ARG A 93 -0.62 -4.99 7.38
N LEU A 94 -0.73 -6.32 7.31
CA LEU A 94 -0.98 -7.04 6.07
C LEU A 94 -2.34 -6.66 5.48
N ASN A 95 -3.37 -6.61 6.35
CA ASN A 95 -4.70 -6.19 5.94
C ASN A 95 -4.67 -4.78 5.32
N ILE A 96 -3.95 -3.83 5.94
CA ILE A 96 -3.81 -2.47 5.42
C ILE A 96 -3.07 -2.45 4.08
N GLN A 97 -1.96 -3.20 3.93
CA GLN A 97 -1.16 -3.23 2.70
C GLN A 97 -1.84 -3.94 1.52
N THR A 98 -2.77 -4.86 1.80
CA THR A 98 -3.55 -5.57 0.76
C THR A 98 -4.76 -4.78 0.28
N ARG A 99 -5.10 -3.64 0.91
CA ARG A 99 -6.20 -2.78 0.44
C ARG A 99 -5.91 -2.25 -0.97
N SER A 100 -6.89 -2.40 -1.85
CA SER A 100 -6.88 -1.79 -3.18
C SER A 100 -6.94 -0.27 -3.04
N THR A 101 -6.20 0.43 -3.87
CA THR A 101 -6.22 1.89 -3.95
C THR A 101 -6.11 2.32 -5.40
N ASP A 102 -6.78 3.41 -5.75
CA ASP A 102 -6.69 4.04 -7.07
C ASP A 102 -5.57 5.09 -7.12
N LYS A 103 -4.91 5.34 -5.98
CA LYS A 103 -3.84 6.32 -5.85
C LYS A 103 -2.52 5.77 -6.38
N ARG A 104 -1.64 6.65 -6.85
CA ARG A 104 -0.35 6.27 -7.46
C ARG A 104 0.68 5.82 -6.44
N VAL A 105 0.60 6.33 -5.21
CA VAL A 105 1.58 6.06 -4.14
C VAL A 105 0.85 5.62 -2.88
N GLN A 106 1.34 4.57 -2.23
CA GLN A 106 0.94 4.19 -0.87
C GLN A 106 2.11 4.35 0.08
N MET A 107 1.89 5.04 1.20
CA MET A 107 2.87 5.23 2.25
C MET A 107 2.37 4.57 3.53
N PHE A 108 3.23 3.78 4.16
CA PHE A 108 2.93 3.02 5.37
C PHE A 108 3.88 3.41 6.50
N GLU A 109 3.34 3.54 7.71
CA GLU A 109 4.15 3.60 8.92
C GLU A 109 4.55 2.17 9.31
N ARG A 110 5.86 1.89 9.27
CA ARG A 110 6.46 0.54 9.38
C ARG A 110 6.10 -0.42 8.24
N SER A 111 7.02 -1.34 7.99
CA SER A 111 6.90 -2.44 7.04
C SER A 111 6.35 -3.71 7.69
N LEU A 112 6.01 -4.72 6.88
CA LEU A 112 5.66 -6.06 7.37
C LEU A 112 6.87 -6.79 7.94
N GLN A 113 8.06 -6.52 7.41
CA GLN A 113 9.29 -7.21 7.75
C GLN A 113 9.82 -6.78 9.12
N ASN A 114 9.56 -5.53 9.51
CA ASN A 114 10.07 -4.98 10.74
C ASN A 114 9.09 -5.17 11.92
N ASN A 115 9.16 -6.33 12.57
CA ASN A 115 8.45 -6.65 13.82
C ASN A 115 9.40 -6.77 15.03
N ARG A 116 10.60 -6.20 14.90
CA ARG A 116 11.60 -6.20 15.97
C ARG A 116 11.41 -5.02 16.92
#